data_AF-A0A973XEN8-F1
#
_entry.id   AF-A0A973XEN8-F1
#
_cell.length_a   1.000
_cell.length_b   1.000
_cell.length_c   1.000
_cell.angle_alpha   90.00
_cell.angle_beta   90.00
_cell.angle_gamma   90.00
#
_symmetry.space_group_name_H-M   'P 1'
#
loop_
_entity.id
_entity.type
_entity.pdbx_description
1 polymer ?
#
loop_
_entity_poly.entity_id
_entity_poly.type
_entity_poly.pdbx_seq_one_letter_code
_entity_poly.pdbx_strand_id
1 'polypeptide(L)'
;MQRFTGVRTMGLIKSVLFVIAGIMVGSYVLNILIHPGDALPRNARMGEWRNAQVRPACYEALEDLGDPQLPKLPAGPHHIDFGDFSRAVQLTAASNCYVVTQRDAICDPANRAWIVDYLGKYFGKMDDMLSAARRHGEPEVAKVRELWSSYRNRAITYALDNHIRDGRLIKADFGWSVPKALAPMLERHAGAVDRCPVRTAGR
;
A
#
# COMPACT_ATOMS: atom_id res chain seq x y z
N MET A 1 -66.87 5.77 -8.67
CA MET A 1 -65.74 5.69 -9.62
C MET A 1 -64.66 6.65 -9.13
N GLN A 2 -63.59 6.14 -8.49
CA GLN A 2 -62.19 6.15 -8.98
C GLN A 2 -61.67 7.57 -9.34
N ARG A 3 -60.56 8.11 -8.79
CA ARG A 3 -59.23 7.52 -8.57
C ARG A 3 -58.44 8.15 -7.42
N PHE A 4 -57.57 7.31 -6.87
CA PHE A 4 -56.53 7.52 -5.86
C PHE A 4 -55.27 8.20 -6.42
N THR A 5 -54.47 8.72 -5.47
CA THR A 5 -52.99 8.85 -5.44
C THR A 5 -52.28 9.81 -6.41
N GLY A 6 -51.97 11.03 -5.93
CA GLY A 6 -51.02 11.94 -6.60
C GLY A 6 -49.83 12.43 -5.73
N VAL A 7 -49.82 12.20 -4.41
CA VAL A 7 -48.87 12.89 -3.51
C VAL A 7 -47.87 11.96 -2.79
N ARG A 8 -48.10 10.64 -2.80
CA ARG A 8 -47.22 9.68 -2.09
C ARG A 8 -45.98 9.21 -2.86
N THR A 9 -45.92 9.42 -4.18
CA THR A 9 -44.87 8.87 -5.05
C THR A 9 -43.56 9.67 -5.04
N MET A 10 -43.60 11.01 -5.02
CA MET A 10 -42.39 11.84 -5.02
C MET A 10 -41.56 11.75 -3.73
N GLY A 11 -42.21 11.57 -2.57
CA GLY A 11 -41.52 11.39 -1.28
C GLY A 11 -40.75 10.08 -1.23
N LEU A 12 -41.39 8.97 -1.62
CA LEU A 12 -40.75 7.65 -1.68
C LEU A 12 -39.59 7.60 -2.68
N ILE A 13 -39.73 8.22 -3.86
CA ILE A 13 -38.66 8.26 -4.87
C ILE A 13 -37.44 9.04 -4.37
N LYS A 14 -37.64 10.17 -3.69
CA LYS A 14 -36.54 10.95 -3.09
C LYS A 14 -35.84 10.20 -1.97
N SER A 15 -36.61 9.51 -1.11
CA SER A 15 -36.05 8.68 -0.04
C SER A 15 -35.24 7.49 -0.59
N VAL A 16 -35.75 6.82 -1.64
CA VAL A 16 -35.06 5.71 -2.30
C VAL A 16 -33.77 6.19 -2.98
N LEU A 17 -33.79 7.32 -3.69
CA LEU A 17 -32.58 7.90 -4.29
C LEU A 17 -31.54 8.31 -3.25
N PHE A 18 -31.96 8.85 -2.10
CA PHE A 18 -31.04 9.22 -1.02
C PHE A 18 -30.40 7.99 -0.36
N VAL A 19 -31.16 6.91 -0.17
CA VAL A 19 -30.63 5.64 0.35
C VAL A 19 -29.67 4.99 -0.65
N ILE A 20 -30.00 4.97 -1.95
CA ILE A 20 -29.12 4.43 -2.98
C ILE A 20 -27.85 5.28 -3.12
N ALA A 21 -27.96 6.60 -3.09
CA ALA A 21 -26.80 7.50 -3.09
C ALA A 21 -25.94 7.30 -1.83
N GLY A 22 -26.57 7.13 -0.65
CA GLY A 22 -25.89 6.84 0.60
C GLY A 22 -25.18 5.50 0.60
N ILE A 23 -25.78 4.45 0.01
CA ILE A 23 -25.14 3.15 -0.17
C ILE A 23 -23.99 3.25 -1.16
N MET A 24 -24.16 3.93 -2.30
CA MET A 24 -23.09 4.14 -3.29
C MET A 24 -21.91 4.90 -2.69
N VAL A 25 -22.16 6.01 -2.01
CA VAL A 25 -21.11 6.80 -1.34
C VAL A 25 -20.50 6.00 -0.18
N GLY A 26 -21.31 5.32 0.62
CA GLY A 26 -20.85 4.51 1.74
C GLY A 26 -19.99 3.32 1.29
N SER A 27 -20.41 2.59 0.27
CA SER A 27 -19.65 1.50 -0.34
C SER A 27 -18.39 2.00 -1.04
N TYR A 28 -18.43 3.16 -1.69
CA TYR A 28 -17.26 3.78 -2.28
C TYR A 28 -16.26 4.19 -1.19
N VAL A 29 -16.70 4.83 -0.10
CA VAL A 29 -15.86 5.20 1.04
C VAL A 29 -15.31 3.96 1.75
N LEU A 30 -16.11 2.93 1.97
CA LEU A 30 -15.64 1.65 2.51
C LEU A 30 -14.61 0.99 1.60
N ASN A 31 -14.84 1.01 0.28
CA ASN A 31 -13.87 0.49 -0.67
C ASN A 31 -12.57 1.31 -0.68
N ILE A 32 -12.64 2.64 -0.53
CA ILE A 32 -11.46 3.51 -0.34
C ILE A 32 -10.71 3.15 0.94
N LEU A 33 -11.42 2.85 2.03
CA LEU A 33 -10.81 2.49 3.31
C LEU A 33 -10.18 1.09 3.29
N ILE A 34 -10.78 0.14 2.58
CA ILE A 34 -10.32 -1.26 2.49
C ILE A 34 -9.26 -1.41 1.39
N HIS A 35 -9.37 -0.64 0.31
CA HIS A 35 -8.52 -0.65 -0.89
C HIS A 35 -8.18 0.78 -1.34
N PRO A 36 -7.29 1.48 -0.62
CA PRO A 36 -6.96 2.88 -0.91
C PRO A 36 -6.38 3.10 -2.32
N GLY A 37 -5.83 2.05 -2.95
CA GLY A 37 -5.44 2.07 -4.37
C GLY A 37 -6.56 2.43 -5.37
N ASP A 38 -7.84 2.11 -5.08
CA ASP A 38 -8.98 2.50 -5.94
C ASP A 38 -9.32 4.01 -5.84
N ALA A 39 -8.80 4.71 -4.81
CA ALA A 39 -9.05 6.11 -4.50
C ALA A 39 -7.96 7.08 -4.96
N LEU A 40 -6.80 6.55 -5.37
CA LEU A 40 -5.67 7.37 -5.75
C LEU A 40 -6.03 8.14 -7.04
N PRO A 41 -5.68 9.44 -7.14
CA PRO A 41 -5.88 10.20 -8.36
C PRO A 41 -5.18 9.43 -9.48
N ARG A 42 -5.96 9.10 -10.52
CA ARG A 42 -5.48 8.36 -11.69
C ARG A 42 -4.43 9.22 -12.40
N ASN A 43 -3.18 9.09 -11.98
CA ASN A 43 -2.07 9.57 -12.77
C ASN A 43 -1.93 8.63 -13.98
N ALA A 44 -1.42 9.12 -15.11
CA ALA A 44 -1.31 8.30 -16.34
C ALA A 44 -0.34 7.11 -16.21
N ARG A 45 0.42 7.05 -15.10
CA ARG A 45 1.38 6.00 -14.76
C ARG A 45 0.71 4.84 -14.02
N MET A 46 -0.48 5.01 -13.45
CA MET A 46 -1.20 3.98 -12.71
C MET A 46 -2.23 3.27 -13.58
N GLY A 47 -2.14 1.94 -13.60
CA GLY A 47 -3.13 1.06 -14.21
C GLY A 47 -4.12 0.50 -13.20
N GLU A 48 -4.95 -0.41 -13.65
CA GLU A 48 -5.87 -1.13 -12.77
C GLU A 48 -5.10 -2.20 -11.97
N TRP A 49 -4.99 -2.03 -10.66
CA TRP A 49 -4.27 -2.95 -9.77
C TRP A 49 -4.78 -4.40 -9.84
N ARG A 50 -6.06 -4.60 -10.20
CA ARG A 50 -6.66 -5.93 -10.37
C ARG A 50 -5.95 -6.75 -11.45
N ASN A 51 -5.34 -6.08 -12.43
CA ASN A 51 -4.61 -6.69 -13.55
C ASN A 51 -3.11 -6.89 -13.25
N ALA A 52 -2.67 -6.65 -12.01
CA ALA A 52 -1.27 -6.79 -11.62
C ALA A 52 -0.81 -8.26 -11.68
N GLN A 53 0.09 -8.56 -12.61
CA GLN A 53 0.71 -9.88 -12.79
C GLN A 53 1.84 -10.17 -11.80
N VAL A 54 2.33 -9.14 -11.10
CA VAL A 54 3.35 -9.31 -10.06
C VAL A 54 2.81 -10.05 -8.83
N ARG A 55 1.48 -10.04 -8.63
CA ARG A 55 0.81 -10.72 -7.51
C ARG A 55 1.12 -12.23 -7.48
N PRO A 56 0.74 -13.02 -8.52
CA PRO A 56 1.03 -14.44 -8.53
C PRO A 56 2.53 -14.74 -8.52
N ALA A 57 3.35 -13.89 -9.14
CA ALA A 57 4.80 -14.05 -9.13
C ALA A 57 5.44 -13.91 -7.74
N CYS A 58 4.71 -13.35 -6.76
CA CYS A 58 5.18 -13.16 -5.39
C CYS A 58 4.39 -13.98 -4.34
N TYR A 59 3.54 -14.93 -4.76
CA TYR A 59 2.86 -15.82 -3.81
C TYR A 59 3.84 -16.74 -3.08
N GLU A 60 4.86 -17.26 -3.75
CA GLU A 60 5.89 -18.11 -3.13
C GLU A 60 6.60 -17.39 -1.97
N ALA A 61 6.87 -16.08 -2.10
CA ALA A 61 7.45 -15.29 -1.02
C ALA A 61 6.54 -15.17 0.22
N LEU A 62 5.22 -15.39 0.07
CA LEU A 62 4.27 -15.45 1.17
C LEU A 62 4.12 -16.86 1.76
N GLU A 63 4.56 -17.89 1.02
CA GLU A 63 4.56 -19.28 1.47
C GLU A 63 5.85 -19.63 2.23
N ASP A 64 7.00 -19.07 1.84
CA ASP A 64 8.28 -19.22 2.54
C ASP A 64 8.55 -18.09 3.55
N LEU A 65 7.72 -18.03 4.60
CA LEU A 65 7.97 -17.13 5.74
C LEU A 65 9.11 -17.62 6.66
N GLY A 66 9.80 -18.71 6.29
CA GLY A 66 10.95 -19.27 6.99
C GLY A 66 12.28 -18.57 6.71
N ASP A 67 12.33 -17.63 5.76
CA ASP A 67 13.55 -16.91 5.40
C ASP A 67 14.21 -16.25 6.64
N PRO A 68 15.44 -16.66 7.01
CA PRO A 68 16.12 -16.15 8.20
C PRO A 68 16.50 -14.67 8.12
N GLN A 69 16.35 -14.04 6.96
CA GLN A 69 16.60 -12.62 6.71
C GLN A 69 15.36 -11.73 6.92
N LEU A 70 14.18 -12.34 7.12
CA LEU A 70 12.95 -11.65 7.49
C LEU A 70 13.03 -11.08 8.92
N PRO A 71 12.12 -10.15 9.30
CA PRO A 71 12.06 -9.61 10.64
C PRO A 71 11.94 -10.71 11.69
N LYS A 72 12.66 -10.54 12.80
CA LYS A 72 12.59 -11.45 13.95
C LYS A 72 12.08 -10.69 15.16
N LEU A 73 11.42 -11.42 16.06
CA LEU A 73 11.11 -10.86 17.36
C LEU A 73 12.42 -10.53 18.09
N PRO A 74 12.50 -9.36 18.73
CA PRO A 74 13.66 -8.96 19.50
C PRO A 74 13.83 -9.87 20.71
N ALA A 75 15.08 -10.08 21.15
CA ALA A 75 15.34 -10.88 22.33
C ALA A 75 14.84 -10.19 23.62
N GLY A 76 14.42 -11.00 24.59
CA GLY A 76 13.97 -10.52 25.90
C GLY A 76 12.52 -10.02 25.94
N PRO A 77 12.08 -9.40 27.06
CA PRO A 77 10.69 -8.99 27.25
C PRO A 77 10.27 -7.90 26.26
N HIS A 78 9.18 -8.06 25.53
CA HIS A 78 8.65 -7.02 24.61
C HIS A 78 7.11 -7.01 24.63
N HIS A 79 6.52 -5.92 24.16
CA HIS A 79 5.06 -5.73 24.07
C HIS A 79 4.53 -5.84 22.63
N ILE A 80 5.39 -6.24 21.69
CA ILE A 80 5.01 -6.50 20.30
C ILE A 80 4.00 -7.64 20.24
N ASP A 81 2.79 -7.33 19.77
CA ASP A 81 1.74 -8.31 19.54
C ASP A 81 2.13 -9.31 18.43
N PHE A 82 1.73 -10.57 18.58
CA PHE A 82 2.08 -11.63 17.64
C PHE A 82 1.42 -11.43 16.26
N GLY A 83 0.19 -10.92 16.22
CA GLY A 83 -0.48 -10.56 14.97
C GLY A 83 0.23 -9.42 14.26
N ASP A 84 0.69 -8.41 15.00
CA ASP A 84 1.50 -7.32 14.47
C ASP A 84 2.82 -7.82 13.88
N PHE A 85 3.51 -8.71 14.60
CA PHE A 85 4.75 -9.35 14.14
C PHE A 85 4.52 -10.18 12.87
N SER A 86 3.55 -11.10 12.88
CA SER A 86 3.25 -11.95 11.73
C SER A 86 2.91 -11.10 10.49
N ARG A 87 2.13 -10.03 10.69
CA ARG A 87 1.79 -9.12 9.60
C ARG A 87 3.00 -8.35 9.09
N ALA A 88 3.90 -7.90 9.96
CA ALA A 88 5.14 -7.25 9.56
C ALA A 88 6.00 -8.19 8.70
N VAL A 89 6.16 -9.46 9.11
CA VAL A 89 6.89 -10.48 8.36
C VAL A 89 6.30 -10.69 6.95
N GLN A 90 4.98 -10.87 6.84
CA GLN A 90 4.29 -11.02 5.55
C GLN A 90 4.46 -9.79 4.65
N LEU A 91 4.31 -8.59 5.21
CA LEU A 91 4.47 -7.35 4.45
C LEU A 91 5.92 -7.16 3.99
N THR A 92 6.91 -7.53 4.81
CA THR A 92 8.32 -7.51 4.42
C THR A 92 8.61 -8.51 3.31
N ALA A 93 8.16 -9.77 3.43
CA ALA A 93 8.43 -10.79 2.43
C ALA A 93 7.85 -10.40 1.06
N ALA A 94 6.58 -9.99 1.01
CA ALA A 94 5.94 -9.52 -0.21
C ALA A 94 6.60 -8.24 -0.76
N SER A 95 6.87 -7.24 0.08
CA SER A 95 7.53 -6.01 -0.35
C SER A 95 8.92 -6.29 -0.93
N ASN A 96 9.67 -7.21 -0.33
CA ASN A 96 10.97 -7.62 -0.84
C ASN A 96 10.84 -8.24 -2.23
N CYS A 97 9.89 -9.15 -2.43
CA CYS A 97 9.63 -9.72 -3.76
C CYS A 97 9.28 -8.62 -4.77
N TYR A 98 8.34 -7.72 -4.42
CA TYR A 98 7.86 -6.66 -5.32
C TYR A 98 8.93 -5.67 -5.74
N VAL A 99 9.77 -5.19 -4.82
CA VAL A 99 10.69 -4.08 -5.09
C VAL A 99 12.14 -4.51 -5.29
N VAL A 100 12.54 -5.65 -4.74
CA VAL A 100 13.93 -6.15 -4.78
C VAL A 100 14.11 -7.25 -5.82
N THR A 101 13.18 -8.20 -5.90
CA THR A 101 13.30 -9.34 -6.82
C THR A 101 12.67 -9.01 -8.18
N GLN A 102 11.42 -8.53 -8.19
CA GLN A 102 10.65 -8.16 -9.38
C GLN A 102 10.89 -6.69 -9.77
N ARG A 103 12.16 -6.28 -9.88
CA ARG A 103 12.57 -4.86 -9.98
C ARG A 103 11.90 -4.08 -11.11
N ASP A 104 11.60 -4.73 -12.23
CA ASP A 104 10.99 -4.08 -13.39
C ASP A 104 9.46 -4.09 -13.35
N ALA A 105 8.84 -4.79 -12.39
CA ALA A 105 7.39 -4.79 -12.23
C ALA A 105 6.84 -3.40 -11.93
N ILE A 106 7.62 -2.54 -11.26
CA ILE A 106 7.23 -1.15 -10.97
C ILE A 106 7.02 -0.29 -12.24
N CYS A 107 7.48 -0.76 -13.40
CA CYS A 107 7.31 -0.08 -14.67
C CYS A 107 6.06 -0.48 -15.45
N ASP A 108 5.42 -1.59 -15.10
CA ASP A 108 4.09 -1.91 -15.62
C ASP A 108 3.02 -1.13 -14.83
N PRO A 109 2.08 -0.43 -15.48
CA PRO A 109 1.11 0.41 -14.77
C PRO A 109 0.23 -0.33 -13.76
N ALA A 110 -0.21 -1.56 -14.07
CA ALA A 110 -1.07 -2.32 -13.16
C ALA A 110 -0.27 -2.83 -11.95
N ASN A 111 0.93 -3.35 -12.20
CA ASN A 111 1.86 -3.74 -11.14
C ASN A 111 2.27 -2.55 -10.28
N ARG A 112 2.56 -1.38 -10.87
CA ARG A 112 2.91 -0.16 -10.14
C ARG A 112 1.81 0.25 -9.16
N ALA A 113 0.56 0.24 -9.61
CA ALA A 113 -0.59 0.55 -8.74
C ALA A 113 -0.68 -0.40 -7.55
N TRP A 114 -0.48 -1.70 -7.79
CA TRP A 114 -0.43 -2.71 -6.73
C TRP A 114 0.74 -2.50 -5.77
N ILE A 115 1.95 -2.29 -6.29
CA ILE A 115 3.17 -2.10 -5.50
C ILE A 115 3.03 -0.85 -4.61
N VAL A 116 2.52 0.25 -5.13
CA VAL A 116 2.34 1.50 -4.36
C VAL A 116 1.33 1.33 -3.23
N ASP A 117 0.17 0.70 -3.50
CA ASP A 117 -0.80 0.36 -2.45
C ASP A 117 -0.16 -0.51 -1.36
N TYR A 118 0.65 -1.50 -1.78
CA TYR A 118 1.33 -2.41 -0.85
C TYR A 118 2.41 -1.72 -0.02
N LEU A 119 3.17 -0.79 -0.60
CA LEU A 119 4.13 0.05 0.12
C LEU A 119 3.43 0.92 1.17
N GLY A 120 2.23 1.43 0.87
CA GLY A 120 1.39 2.12 1.83
C GLY A 120 1.07 1.25 3.05
N LYS A 121 0.65 0.00 2.83
CA LYS A 121 0.38 -0.98 3.91
C LYS A 121 1.65 -1.34 4.70
N TYR A 122 2.77 -1.54 4.02
CA TYR A 122 4.06 -1.87 4.63
C TYR A 122 4.53 -0.77 5.58
N PHE A 123 4.59 0.48 5.11
CA PHE A 123 5.02 1.60 5.94
C PHE A 123 3.98 2.02 6.98
N GLY A 124 2.68 1.88 6.67
CA GLY A 124 1.60 2.06 7.65
C GLY A 124 1.77 1.11 8.83
N LYS A 125 2.08 -0.17 8.57
CA LYS A 125 2.31 -1.13 9.66
C LYS A 125 3.52 -0.77 10.52
N MET A 126 4.61 -0.29 9.91
CA MET A 126 5.76 0.19 10.65
C MET A 126 5.42 1.38 11.56
N ASP A 127 4.70 2.37 11.03
CA ASP A 127 4.28 3.54 11.79
C ASP A 127 3.32 3.17 12.94
N ASP A 128 2.39 2.23 12.71
CA ASP A 128 1.46 1.73 13.72
C ASP A 128 2.20 1.05 14.88
N MET A 129 3.15 0.17 14.56
CA MET A 129 3.94 -0.53 15.58
C MET A 129 4.82 0.44 16.37
N LEU A 130 5.45 1.42 15.71
CA LEU A 130 6.24 2.45 16.38
C LEU A 130 5.36 3.34 17.28
N SER A 131 4.16 3.67 16.82
CA SER A 131 3.18 4.43 17.60
C SER A 131 2.72 3.66 18.84
N ALA A 132 2.41 2.37 18.70
CA ALA A 132 2.06 1.50 19.80
C ALA A 132 3.21 1.39 20.83
N ALA A 133 4.44 1.21 20.37
CA ALA A 133 5.63 1.09 21.21
C ALA A 133 5.91 2.36 22.03
N ARG A 134 5.63 3.56 21.49
CA ARG A 134 5.82 4.83 22.22
C ARG A 134 5.04 4.89 23.53
N ARG A 135 3.90 4.18 23.64
CA ARG A 135 3.11 4.09 24.87
C ARG A 135 3.85 3.34 26.00
N HIS A 136 4.85 2.54 25.64
CA HIS A 136 5.66 1.73 26.55
C HIS A 136 7.09 2.27 26.74
N GLY A 137 7.41 3.43 26.14
CA GLY A 137 8.69 4.13 26.27
C GLY A 137 9.75 3.74 25.23
N GLU A 138 10.87 4.48 25.25
CA GLU A 138 11.96 4.34 24.28
C GLU A 138 12.58 2.94 24.15
N PRO A 139 12.71 2.12 25.22
CA PRO A 139 13.22 0.75 25.08
C PRO A 139 12.36 -0.12 24.16
N GLU A 140 11.03 0.04 24.20
CA GLU A 140 10.12 -0.70 23.31
C GLU A 140 10.21 -0.16 21.87
N VAL A 141 10.35 1.16 21.71
CA VAL A 141 10.56 1.78 20.39
C VAL A 141 11.85 1.27 19.75
N ALA A 142 12.93 1.14 20.53
CA ALA A 142 14.20 0.58 20.04
C ALA A 142 14.05 -0.85 19.54
N LYS A 143 13.28 -1.69 20.24
CA LYS A 143 12.96 -3.06 19.85
C LYS A 143 12.16 -3.15 18.56
N VAL A 144 11.15 -2.29 18.41
CA VAL A 144 10.40 -2.21 17.14
C VAL A 144 11.31 -1.74 16.01
N ARG A 145 12.19 -0.76 16.24
CA ARG A 145 13.19 -0.32 15.25
C ARG A 145 14.15 -1.46 14.86
N GLU A 146 14.58 -2.27 15.83
CA GLU A 146 15.43 -3.44 15.58
C GLU A 146 14.74 -4.44 14.64
N LEU A 147 13.47 -4.77 14.91
CA LEU A 147 12.65 -5.61 14.04
C LEU A 147 12.58 -5.04 12.61
N TRP A 148 12.33 -3.74 12.48
CA TRP A 148 12.28 -3.06 11.18
C TRP A 148 13.66 -2.85 10.54
N SER A 149 14.75 -3.16 11.23
CA SER A 149 16.12 -3.07 10.72
C SER A 149 16.63 -4.37 10.07
N SER A 150 15.78 -5.39 9.89
CA SER A 150 16.16 -6.67 9.26
C SER A 150 16.85 -6.51 7.88
N TYR A 151 17.59 -7.54 7.45
CA TYR A 151 18.28 -7.49 6.15
C TYR A 151 17.32 -7.22 4.99
N ARG A 152 16.15 -7.87 4.98
CA ARG A 152 15.13 -7.68 3.94
C ARG A 152 14.53 -6.26 3.95
N ASN A 153 14.32 -5.68 5.14
CA ASN A 153 13.84 -4.29 5.26
C ASN A 153 14.88 -3.30 4.74
N ARG A 154 16.17 -3.50 5.05
CA ARG A 154 17.25 -2.66 4.49
C ARG A 154 17.34 -2.79 2.98
N ALA A 155 17.20 -4.00 2.44
CA ALA A 155 17.18 -4.24 0.99
C ALA A 155 16.00 -3.54 0.30
N ILE A 156 14.81 -3.56 0.93
CA ILE A 156 13.63 -2.80 0.45
C ILE A 156 13.95 -1.30 0.40
N THR A 157 14.46 -0.73 1.50
CA THR A 157 14.82 0.70 1.54
C THR A 157 15.82 1.07 0.47
N TYR A 158 16.87 0.25 0.27
CA TYR A 158 17.86 0.48 -0.77
C TYR A 158 17.27 0.39 -2.19
N ALA A 159 16.41 -0.60 -2.46
CA ALA A 159 15.74 -0.73 -3.75
C ALA A 159 14.82 0.46 -4.02
N LEU A 160 14.06 0.92 -3.01
CA LEU A 160 13.19 2.09 -3.13
C LEU A 160 13.98 3.37 -3.42
N ASP A 161 15.13 3.58 -2.76
CA ASP A 161 16.02 4.71 -3.05
C ASP A 161 16.46 4.70 -4.53
N ASN A 162 16.87 3.54 -5.04
CA ASN A 162 17.24 3.40 -6.45
C ASN A 162 16.06 3.65 -7.39
N HIS A 163 14.89 3.06 -7.14
CA HIS A 163 13.70 3.27 -7.98
C HIS A 163 13.28 4.74 -8.01
N ILE A 164 13.40 5.43 -6.88
CA ILE A 164 13.09 6.86 -6.76
C ILE A 164 14.14 7.71 -7.50
N ARG A 165 15.44 7.47 -7.24
CA ARG A 165 16.54 8.16 -7.91
C ARG A 165 16.47 8.01 -9.43
N ASP A 166 16.09 6.83 -9.90
CA ASP A 166 16.00 6.50 -11.31
C ASP A 166 14.65 6.91 -11.93
N GLY A 167 13.74 7.54 -11.16
CA GLY A 167 12.44 8.04 -11.65
C GLY A 167 11.39 6.95 -11.94
N ARG A 168 11.70 5.70 -11.63
CA ARG A 168 10.79 4.54 -11.75
C ARG A 168 9.63 4.61 -10.74
N LEU A 169 9.84 5.31 -9.64
CA LEU A 169 8.82 5.65 -8.63
C LEU A 169 8.92 7.14 -8.28
N ILE A 170 7.82 7.87 -8.35
CA ILE A 170 7.81 9.33 -8.09
C ILE A 170 6.73 9.72 -7.10
N LYS A 171 6.80 10.96 -6.58
CA LYS A 171 5.81 11.48 -5.63
C LYS A 171 4.38 11.38 -6.15
N ALA A 172 4.17 11.66 -7.44
CA ALA A 172 2.85 11.59 -8.06
C ALA A 172 2.25 10.18 -8.07
N ASP A 173 3.06 9.12 -7.93
CA ASP A 173 2.59 7.73 -7.87
C ASP A 173 1.80 7.46 -6.58
N PHE A 174 2.09 8.18 -5.50
CA PHE A 174 1.42 8.02 -4.20
C PHE A 174 0.16 8.89 -4.04
N GLY A 175 -0.21 9.66 -5.07
CA GLY A 175 -1.40 10.51 -5.05
C GLY A 175 -1.38 11.55 -3.93
N TRP A 176 -2.40 11.53 -3.07
CA TRP A 176 -2.59 12.52 -2.00
C TRP A 176 -1.73 12.29 -0.76
N SER A 177 -1.21 11.08 -0.55
CA SER A 177 -0.50 10.73 0.68
C SER A 177 0.71 9.83 0.41
N VAL A 178 1.90 10.39 0.67
CA VAL A 178 3.16 9.65 0.67
C VAL A 178 3.41 9.08 2.07
N PRO A 179 3.82 7.81 2.21
CA PRO A 179 4.25 7.28 3.50
C PRO A 179 5.39 8.13 4.09
N LYS A 180 5.30 8.48 5.38
CA LYS A 180 6.25 9.40 6.04
C LYS A 180 7.72 8.98 5.87
N ALA A 181 7.97 7.67 5.90
CA ALA A 181 9.30 7.10 5.71
C ALA A 181 9.88 7.33 4.31
N LEU A 182 9.03 7.43 3.28
CA LEU A 182 9.44 7.65 1.89
C LEU A 182 9.56 9.13 1.51
N ALA A 183 8.85 10.02 2.22
CA ALA A 183 8.84 11.45 1.95
C ALA A 183 10.25 12.06 1.76
N PRO A 184 11.23 11.85 2.67
CA PRO A 184 12.56 12.44 2.50
C PRO A 184 13.32 11.88 1.27
N MET A 185 13.07 10.63 0.90
CA MET A 185 13.70 10.00 -0.28
C MET A 185 13.14 10.62 -1.57
N LEU A 186 11.82 10.80 -1.62
CA LEU A 186 11.13 11.43 -2.76
C LEU A 186 11.45 12.91 -2.91
N GLU A 187 11.63 13.63 -1.80
CA GLU A 187 12.04 15.04 -1.80
C GLU A 187 13.49 15.21 -2.29
N ARG A 188 14.41 14.35 -1.85
CA ARG A 188 15.81 14.36 -2.29
C ARG A 188 15.95 14.21 -3.81
N HIS A 189 15.04 13.50 -4.45
CA HIS A 189 15.02 13.24 -5.89
C HIS A 189 13.83 13.89 -6.60
N ALA A 190 13.31 14.99 -6.04
CA ALA A 190 12.24 15.76 -6.66
C ALA A 190 12.68 16.26 -8.05
N GLY A 191 12.00 15.80 -9.10
CA GLY A 191 12.35 16.13 -10.49
C GLY A 191 12.97 14.99 -11.30
N ALA A 192 13.09 13.78 -10.72
CA ALA A 192 13.44 12.60 -11.50
C ALA A 192 12.43 12.38 -12.66
N VAL A 193 12.96 12.30 -13.89
CA VAL A 193 12.17 12.02 -15.10
C VAL A 193 11.77 10.55 -15.11
N ASP A 194 10.56 10.23 -15.56
CA ASP A 194 10.12 8.84 -15.70
C ASP A 194 11.06 8.06 -16.63
N ARG A 195 11.72 7.03 -16.11
CA ARG A 195 12.60 6.13 -16.87
C ARG A 195 12.04 4.72 -17.00
N CYS A 196 10.77 4.52 -16.68
CA CYS A 196 10.15 3.26 -17.02
C CYS A 196 10.00 3.18 -18.55
N PRO A 197 10.58 2.17 -19.21
CA PRO A 197 10.48 2.07 -20.66
C PRO A 197 9.00 1.97 -21.01
N VAL A 198 8.54 2.88 -21.87
CA VAL A 198 7.23 2.74 -22.50
C VAL A 198 7.32 1.45 -23.30
N ARG A 199 6.68 0.38 -22.83
CA ARG A 199 6.44 -0.79 -23.69
C ARG A 199 5.50 -0.29 -24.77
N THR A 200 6.06 0.18 -25.89
CA THR A 200 5.36 0.11 -27.16
C THR A 200 4.96 -1.34 -27.30
N ALA A 201 3.65 -1.61 -27.24
CA ALA A 201 3.10 -2.92 -27.53
C ALA A 201 3.80 -3.42 -28.80
N GLY A 202 4.54 -4.52 -28.66
CA GLY A 202 5.26 -5.12 -29.76
C GLY A 202 4.29 -5.39 -30.91
N ARG A 203 4.77 -5.11 -32.12
CA ARG A 203 4.22 -5.65 -33.36
C ARG A 203 4.12 -7.17 -33.30
#